data_AF-A0A931YGD5-F1
#
_entry.id   AF-A0A931YGD5-F1
#
_cell.length_a   1.000
_cell.length_b   1.000
_cell.length_c   1.000
_cell.angle_alpha   90.00
_cell.angle_beta   90.00
_cell.angle_gamma   90.00
#
_symmetry.space_group_name_H-M   'P 1'
#
loop_
_entity.id
_entity.type
_entity.pdbx_description
1 polymer ?
#
loop_
_entity_poly.entity_id
_entity_poly.type
_entity_poly.pdbx_seq_one_letter_code
_entity_poly.pdbx_strand_id
1 'polypeptide(L)' 'MPSGGTAGVGMALRDAVGRLRAAGIATAGADAELLLAHVLGVTRLALHLDGARELDATAVARFESLLGRRAGHEPLQ' A
#
# COMPACT_ATOMS: atom_id res chain seq x y z
N MET A 1 -22.56 0.29 15.47
CA MET A 1 -21.68 1.47 15.41
C MET A 1 -20.61 1.18 14.37
N PRO A 2 -20.58 1.75 13.14
CA PRO A 2 -19.44 1.54 12.25
C PRO A 2 -18.50 2.74 12.40
N SER A 3 -17.39 2.63 13.14
CA SER A 3 -16.45 3.76 13.30
C SER A 3 -15.03 3.26 13.56
N GLY A 4 -14.26 3.24 12.48
CA GLY A 4 -12.87 2.81 12.41
C GLY A 4 -12.66 2.19 11.04
N GLY A 5 -12.47 3.02 10.01
CA GLY A 5 -12.28 2.56 8.63
C GLY A 5 -10.99 1.75 8.50
N THR A 6 -11.04 0.47 8.81
CA THR A 6 -10.01 -0.51 8.51
C THR A 6 -10.02 -0.72 7.01
N ALA A 7 -9.19 0.05 6.30
CA ALA A 7 -8.97 -0.19 4.89
C ALA A 7 -8.41 -1.61 4.74
N GLY A 8 -9.18 -2.50 4.10
CA GLY A 8 -8.69 -3.82 3.75
C GLY A 8 -7.52 -3.72 2.77
N VAL A 9 -6.59 -4.67 2.82
CA VAL A 9 -5.41 -4.74 1.92
C VAL A 9 -5.78 -4.46 0.47
N GLY A 10 -6.85 -5.06 -0.05
CA GLY A 10 -7.30 -4.84 -1.43
C GLY A 10 -7.75 -3.41 -1.74
N MET A 11 -8.36 -2.69 -0.78
CA MET A 11 -8.74 -1.29 -0.97
C MET A 11 -7.51 -0.38 -0.93
N ALA A 12 -6.61 -0.60 0.02
CA ALA A 12 -5.37 0.16 0.15
C ALA A 12 -4.48 0.03 -1.10
N LEU A 13 -4.36 -1.18 -1.64
CA LEU A 13 -3.61 -1.41 -2.89
C LEU A 13 -4.22 -0.67 -4.08
N ARG A 14 -5.55 -0.71 -4.24
CA ARG A 14 -6.21 0.01 -5.35
C ARG A 14 -5.98 1.52 -5.28
N ASP A 15 -6.11 2.09 -4.08
CA ASP A 15 -5.87 3.52 -3.88
C ASP A 15 -4.41 3.90 -4.17
N ALA A 16 -3.47 3.14 -3.60
CA ALA A 16 -2.04 3.30 -3.83
C ALA A 16 -1.66 3.25 -5.32
N VAL A 17 -2.17 2.26 -6.05
CA VAL A 17 -1.94 2.14 -7.50
C VAL A 17 -2.47 3.35 -8.25
N GLY A 18 -3.65 3.85 -7.89
CA GLY A 18 -4.21 5.08 -8.47
C GLY A 18 -3.28 6.28 -8.29
N ARG A 19 -2.79 6.49 -7.08
CA ARG A 19 -1.87 7.59 -6.75
C ARG A 19 -0.54 7.48 -7.48
N LEU A 20 0.08 6.29 -7.48
CA LEU A 20 1.37 6.08 -8.15
C LEU A 20 1.25 6.21 -9.67
N ARG A 21 0.12 5.77 -10.27
CA ARG A 21 -0.16 6.00 -11.69
C ARG A 21 -0.33 7.48 -12.01
N ALA A 22 -1.04 8.23 -11.16
CA ALA A 22 -1.19 9.68 -11.31
C ALA A 22 0.17 10.40 -11.19
N ALA A 23 1.11 9.87 -10.41
CA ALA A 23 2.50 10.35 -10.32
C ALA A 23 3.41 9.92 -11.49
N GLY A 24 2.86 9.21 -12.49
CA GLY A 24 3.61 8.78 -13.68
C GLY A 24 4.46 7.52 -13.50
N ILE A 25 4.25 6.75 -12.43
CA ILE A 25 5.02 5.54 -12.16
C ILE A 25 4.48 4.35 -12.96
N ALA A 26 5.27 3.87 -13.91
CA ALA A 26 4.92 2.72 -14.76
C ALA A 26 4.71 1.42 -13.96
N THR A 27 5.45 1.25 -12.86
CA THR A 27 5.41 0.07 -11.98
C THR A 27 4.46 0.20 -10.80
N ALA A 28 3.49 1.13 -10.84
CA ALA A 28 2.58 1.45 -9.74
C ALA A 28 1.96 0.23 -9.03
N GLY A 29 1.52 -0.78 -9.79
CA GLY A 29 0.99 -2.04 -9.26
C GLY A 29 1.98 -2.80 -8.40
N ALA A 30 3.13 -3.12 -8.99
CA ALA A 30 4.18 -3.87 -8.31
C ALA A 30 4.77 -3.09 -7.12
N ASP A 31 4.91 -1.76 -7.25
CA ASP A 31 5.41 -0.92 -6.18
C ASP A 31 4.44 -0.87 -5.00
N ALA A 32 3.14 -0.68 -5.24
CA ALA A 32 2.14 -0.68 -4.17
C ALA A 32 2.14 -2.00 -3.38
N GLU A 33 2.20 -3.13 -4.08
CA GLU A 33 2.30 -4.45 -3.44
C GLU A 33 3.60 -4.62 -2.64
N LEU A 34 4.73 -4.16 -3.19
CA LEU A 34 6.04 -4.28 -2.54
C LEU A 34 6.11 -3.43 -1.27
N LEU A 35 5.62 -2.19 -1.33
CA LEU A 35 5.54 -1.28 -0.18
C LEU A 35 4.61 -1.84 0.91
N LEU A 36 3.44 -2.37 0.54
CA LEU A 36 2.51 -2.93 1.52
C LEU A 36 3.04 -4.22 2.15
N ALA A 37 3.66 -5.09 1.34
CA ALA A 37 4.31 -6.31 1.81
C ALA A 37 5.43 -5.98 2.82
N HIS A 38 6.22 -4.96 2.54
CA HIS A 38 7.27 -4.48 3.42
C HIS A 38 6.72 -3.97 4.76
N VAL A 39 5.65 -3.17 4.74
CA VAL A 39 5.01 -2.64 5.95
C VAL A 39 4.46 -3.75 6.85
N LEU A 40 3.84 -4.76 6.24
CA LEU A 40 3.25 -5.88 6.96
C LEU A 40 4.25 -6.98 7.33
N GLY A 41 5.48 -6.93 6.81
CA GLY A 41 6.49 -7.97 7.00
C GLY A 41 6.10 -9.31 6.37
N VAL A 42 5.34 -9.29 5.29
CA VAL A 42 4.83 -10.48 4.59
C VAL A 42 5.32 -10.55 3.16
N THR A 43 5.06 -11.67 2.48
CA THR A 43 5.35 -11.81 1.05
C THR A 43 4.20 -11.24 0.19
N ARG A 44 4.49 -10.88 -1.06
CA ARG A 44 3.44 -10.48 -2.02
C ARG A 44 2.36 -11.55 -2.21
N LEU A 45 2.77 -12.83 -2.20
CA LEU A 45 1.83 -13.95 -2.27
C LEU A 45 0.84 -13.93 -1.09
N ALA A 46 1.33 -13.64 0.13
CA ALA A 46 0.47 -13.56 1.31
C ALA A 46 -0.56 -12.43 1.20
N LEU A 47 -0.23 -11.30 0.56
CA LEU A 47 -1.20 -10.22 0.29
C LEU A 47 -2.34 -10.68 -0.62
N HIS A 48 -2.06 -11.51 -1.63
CA HIS A 48 -3.08 -12.02 -2.54
C HIS A 48 -3.94 -13.12 -1.89
N LEU A 49 -3.35 -13.93 -1.02
CA LEU A 49 -4.06 -14.96 -0.27
C LEU A 49 -4.99 -14.38 0.80
N ASP A 50 -4.62 -13.23 1.38
CA ASP A 50 -5.35 -12.58 2.45
C ASP A 50 -5.68 -11.11 2.12
N GLY A 51 -6.34 -10.89 0.99
CA GLY A 51 -6.71 -9.55 0.52
C GLY A 51 -7.81 -8.86 1.34
N ALA A 52 -8.50 -9.63 2.19
CA ALA A 52 -9.51 -9.15 3.14
C ALA A 52 -8.91 -8.75 4.49
N ARG A 53 -7.61 -8.97 4.70
CA ARG A 53 -6.91 -8.56 5.91
C ARG A 53 -7.08 -7.06 6.14
N GLU A 54 -7.45 -6.74 7.37
CA GLU A 54 -7.54 -5.36 7.82
C GLU A 54 -6.15 -4.80 8.11
N LEU A 55 -5.92 -3.55 7.67
CA LEU A 55 -4.73 -2.81 8.05
C LEU A 55 -5.00 -2.05 9.34
N ASP A 56 -4.11 -2.21 10.32
CA ASP A 56 -4.11 -1.36 11.50
C ASP A 56 -3.66 0.08 11.15
N ALA A 57 -3.97 1.03 12.03
CA ALA A 57 -3.64 2.44 11.79
C ALA A 57 -2.13 2.71 11.65
N THR A 58 -1.28 1.88 12.26
CA THR A 58 0.18 2.02 12.19
C THR A 58 0.70 1.56 10.82
N ALA A 59 0.17 0.45 10.31
CA ALA A 59 0.44 -0.06 8.98
C ALA A 59 -0.02 0.94 7.92
N VAL A 60 -1.24 1.49 8.05
CA VAL A 60 -1.73 2.53 7.15
C VAL A 60 -0.80 3.75 7.14
N ALA A 61 -0.43 4.29 8.31
CA ALA A 61 0.44 5.46 8.38
C ALA A 61 1.84 5.21 7.76
N ARG A 62 2.43 4.04 8.00
CA ARG A 62 3.72 3.65 7.40
C ARG A 62 3.61 3.50 5.88
N PHE A 63 2.53 2.88 5.41
CA PHE A 63 2.28 2.68 3.99
C PHE A 63 2.10 4.02 3.25
N GLU A 64 1.28 4.92 3.80
CA GLU A 64 1.08 6.27 3.28
C GLU A 64 2.38 7.08 3.18
N SER A 65 3.24 6.99 4.21
CA SER A 65 4.56 7.64 4.18
C SER A 65 5.44 7.13 3.04
N LEU A 66 5.50 5.81 2.83
CA LEU A 66 6.27 5.21 1.74
C LEU A 66 5.69 5.56 0.36
N LEU A 67 4.36 5.62 0.23
CA LEU A 67 3.71 6.06 -1.00
C LEU A 67 4.04 7.50 -1.34
N GLY A 68 4.06 8.40 -0.36
CA GLY A 68 4.46 9.80 -0.55
C GLY A 68 5.88 9.92 -1.10
N ARG A 69 6.83 9.17 -0.52
CA ARG A 69 8.23 9.13 -1.01
C ARG A 69 8.32 8.59 -2.43
N ARG A 70 7.60 7.50 -2.73
CA ARG A 70 7.59 6.88 -4.07
C ARG A 70 6.97 7.80 -5.11
N ALA A 71 5.85 8.44 -4.80
CA ALA A 71 5.18 9.41 -5.67
C ALA A 71 6.03 10.68 -5.89
N GLY A 72 6.87 11.05 -4.93
CA GLY A 72 7.82 12.16 -5.04
C GLY A 72 9.05 11.90 -5.92
N HIS A 73 9.15 10.72 -6.56
CA HIS A 73 10.35 10.29 -7.31
C HIS A 73 11.65 10.33 -6.50
N GLU A 74 11.57 10.26 -5.16
CA GLU A 74 12.78 10.06 -4.35
C GLU A 74 13.30 8.62 -4.57
N PRO A 75 14.60 8.43 -4.82
CA PRO A 75 15.16 7.09 -4.93
C PRO A 75 14.90 6.33 -3.62
N LEU A 76 14.29 5.15 -3.74
CA LEU A 76 14.23 4.15 -2.67
C LEU A 76 15.66 3.67 -2.42
N GLN A 77 16.36 4.35 -1.50
CA GLN A 77 17.65 3.91 -0.95
C GLN A 77 17.42 3.16 0.36
#